data_AF-A0A524HQM8-F1
#
_entry.id   AF-A0A524HQM8-F1
#
_cell.length_a   1.000
_cell.length_b   1.000
_cell.length_c   1.000
_cell.angle_alpha   90.00
_cell.angle_beta   90.00
_cell.angle_gamma   90.00
#
_symmetry.space_group_name_H-M   'P 1'
#
loop_
_entity.id
_entity.type
_entity.pdbx_description
1 polymer ?
#
loop_
_entity_poly.entity_id
_entity_poly.type
_entity_poly.pdbx_seq_one_letter_code
_entity_poly.pdbx_strand_id
1 'polypeptide(L)'
;MRIHGTIIIALGLLFSSPAFAQDWFEYVNQEERFAVSLPAEPTISTSTYSSASGAILPSKVFTSLFGGSTYKVTVIHYTGIGPQEYAAALEHGVASVKQRDGELTSENDASYEGMDTRMLQFTNPDRTRSFVAVTLPPTVSNLERLYIIEGRSPEDAPPPGLFQQSLSFRDADGVRLRYGTDIDGNKFRIIGDTCGYPYRRKGEEGIVLCDF
;
A
#
# COMPACT_ATOMS: atom_id res chain seq x y z
N MET A 1 -6.64 -1.15 -79.86
CA MET A 1 -5.45 -1.39 -79.03
C MET A 1 -5.76 -0.90 -77.62
N ARG A 2 -5.89 -1.80 -76.66
CA ARG A 2 -6.20 -1.57 -75.24
C ARG A 2 -4.91 -1.67 -74.44
N ILE A 3 -4.44 -0.65 -73.71
CA ILE A 3 -3.48 -0.81 -72.58
C ILE A 3 -3.60 0.44 -71.65
N HIS A 4 -4.51 0.47 -70.69
CA HIS A 4 -4.37 0.18 -69.23
C HIS A 4 -3.90 1.38 -68.39
N GLY A 5 -4.85 1.99 -67.67
CA GLY A 5 -4.57 2.97 -66.63
C GLY A 5 -4.14 2.27 -65.34
N THR A 6 -2.98 2.67 -64.81
CA THR A 6 -2.47 2.22 -63.51
C THR A 6 -3.15 2.99 -62.39
N ILE A 7 -4.02 2.30 -61.65
CA ILE A 7 -4.53 2.75 -60.35
C ILE A 7 -3.42 2.48 -59.31
N ILE A 8 -2.88 3.54 -58.73
CA ILE A 8 -2.00 3.44 -57.56
C ILE A 8 -2.91 3.32 -56.34
N ILE A 9 -3.03 2.10 -55.80
CA ILE A 9 -3.65 1.85 -54.50
C ILE A 9 -2.57 2.13 -53.45
N ALA A 10 -2.63 3.31 -52.83
CA ALA A 10 -1.84 3.61 -51.65
C ALA A 10 -2.40 2.82 -50.46
N LEU A 11 -1.74 1.71 -50.12
CA LEU A 11 -2.07 0.89 -48.97
C LEU A 11 -1.58 1.62 -47.70
N GLY A 12 -2.47 2.38 -47.06
CA GLY A 12 -2.22 2.98 -45.75
C GLY A 12 -2.09 1.89 -44.69
N LEU A 13 -0.85 1.54 -44.33
CA LEU A 13 -0.57 0.73 -43.16
C LEU A 13 -1.04 1.49 -41.92
N LEU A 14 -2.16 1.05 -41.35
CA LEU A 14 -2.61 1.48 -40.04
C LEU A 14 -1.56 1.05 -39.01
N PHE A 15 -0.73 2.00 -38.58
CA PHE A 15 0.05 1.82 -37.36
C PHE A 15 -0.95 1.77 -36.20
N SER A 16 -1.30 0.55 -35.78
CA SER A 16 -2.01 0.31 -34.54
C SER A 16 -1.06 0.70 -33.40
N SER A 17 -1.14 1.95 -32.93
CA SER A 17 -0.50 2.32 -31.68
C SER A 17 -1.00 1.38 -30.58
N PRO A 18 -0.13 0.85 -29.70
CA PRO A 18 -0.62 0.14 -28.53
C PRO A 18 -1.51 1.09 -27.74
N ALA A 19 -2.80 0.77 -27.68
CA ALA A 19 -3.67 1.34 -26.67
C ALA A 19 -3.21 0.72 -25.34
N PHE A 20 -2.58 1.50 -24.48
CA PHE A 20 -2.44 1.13 -23.08
C PHE A 20 -3.86 1.04 -22.52
N ALA A 21 -4.44 -0.17 -22.50
CA ALA A 21 -5.57 -0.43 -21.63
C ALA A 21 -5.05 -0.23 -20.22
N GLN A 22 -5.47 0.87 -19.60
CA GLN A 22 -4.99 1.29 -18.29
C GLN A 22 -5.70 0.45 -17.23
N ASP A 23 -5.17 -0.75 -17.03
CA ASP A 23 -5.65 -1.67 -16.01
C ASP A 23 -4.88 -1.44 -14.71
N TRP A 24 -5.57 -1.65 -13.59
CA TRP A 24 -4.92 -1.63 -12.28
C TRP A 24 -3.99 -2.84 -12.17
N PHE A 25 -2.81 -2.65 -11.60
CA PHE A 25 -1.86 -3.73 -11.40
C PHE A 25 -1.34 -3.75 -9.96
N GLU A 26 -0.92 -4.92 -9.49
CA GLU A 26 -0.22 -5.04 -8.22
C GLU A 26 1.21 -4.52 -8.38
N TYR A 27 1.50 -3.37 -7.78
CA TYR A 27 2.86 -2.88 -7.63
C TYR A 27 3.49 -3.53 -6.40
N VAL A 28 4.63 -4.18 -6.58
CA VAL A 28 5.39 -4.84 -5.51
C VAL A 28 6.73 -4.13 -5.33
N ASN A 29 7.00 -3.68 -4.10
CA ASN A 29 8.32 -3.17 -3.74
C ASN A 29 8.96 -4.09 -2.69
N GLN A 30 9.92 -4.90 -3.13
CA GLN A 30 10.58 -5.87 -2.25
C GLN A 30 11.54 -5.22 -1.24
N GLU A 31 12.12 -4.06 -1.57
CA GLU A 31 13.00 -3.30 -0.67
C GLU A 31 12.19 -2.70 0.50
N GLU A 32 11.05 -2.12 0.18
CA GLU A 32 10.11 -1.51 1.14
C GLU A 32 9.05 -2.47 1.66
N ARG A 33 9.09 -3.74 1.24
CA ARG A 33 8.36 -4.86 1.85
C ARG A 33 6.84 -4.74 1.80
N PHE A 34 6.32 -4.12 0.75
CA PHE A 34 4.87 -3.98 0.52
C PHE A 34 4.47 -4.32 -0.92
N ALA A 35 3.18 -4.58 -1.10
CA ALA A 35 2.51 -4.58 -2.38
C ALA A 35 1.18 -3.80 -2.28
N VAL A 36 0.79 -3.12 -3.35
CA VAL A 36 -0.43 -2.30 -3.40
C VAL A 36 -0.96 -2.24 -4.83
N SER A 37 -2.26 -2.05 -5.01
CA SER A 37 -2.84 -1.88 -6.34
C SER A 37 -2.63 -0.44 -6.82
N LEU A 38 -2.01 -0.23 -7.99
CA LEU A 38 -1.80 1.10 -8.58
C LEU A 38 -2.32 1.16 -10.02
N PRO A 39 -2.75 2.36 -10.48
CA PRO A 39 -3.19 2.58 -11.86
C PRO A 39 -2.03 2.90 -12.83
N ALA A 40 -0.82 3.15 -12.29
CA ALA A 40 0.39 3.48 -13.04
C ALA A 40 1.63 3.28 -12.16
N GLU A 41 2.78 3.06 -12.77
CA GLU A 41 4.07 3.01 -12.08
C GLU A 41 4.30 4.29 -11.26
N PRO A 42 4.66 4.17 -9.96
CA PRO A 42 4.80 5.33 -9.11
C PRO A 42 6.14 6.02 -9.32
N THR A 43 6.13 7.36 -9.22
CA THR A 43 7.36 8.11 -8.99
C THR A 43 7.79 7.97 -7.53
N ILE A 44 9.07 7.74 -7.29
CA ILE A 44 9.64 7.50 -5.96
C ILE A 44 10.44 8.74 -5.52
N SER A 45 10.21 9.22 -4.31
CA SER A 45 11.01 10.28 -3.68
C SER A 45 11.38 9.92 -2.24
N THR A 46 12.49 10.47 -1.75
CA THR A 46 12.93 10.34 -0.36
C THR A 46 12.49 11.56 0.44
N SER A 47 12.17 11.35 1.71
CA SER A 47 11.82 12.41 2.66
C SER A 47 12.26 12.01 4.08
N THR A 48 11.85 12.81 5.06
CA THR A 48 12.04 12.53 6.48
C THR A 48 10.72 12.63 7.23
N TYR A 49 10.61 11.95 8.35
CA TYR A 49 9.44 11.96 9.23
C TYR A 49 9.87 12.17 10.68
N SER A 50 9.21 13.08 11.40
CA SER A 50 9.43 13.27 12.84
C SER A 50 8.60 12.27 13.62
N SER A 51 9.23 11.40 14.39
CA SER A 51 8.55 10.45 15.29
C SER A 51 7.98 11.15 16.54
N ALA A 52 7.34 10.38 17.44
CA ALA A 52 6.71 10.89 18.66
C ALA A 52 7.73 11.53 19.62
N SER A 53 8.93 10.94 19.71
CA SER A 53 10.06 11.47 20.47
C SER A 53 10.82 12.61 19.76
N GLY A 54 10.45 12.94 18.53
CA GLY A 54 11.14 13.94 17.70
C GLY A 54 12.35 13.40 16.93
N ALA A 55 12.56 12.08 16.87
CA ALA A 55 13.60 11.49 16.03
C ALA A 55 13.28 11.73 14.55
N ILE A 56 14.30 12.05 13.75
CA ILE A 56 14.16 12.25 12.31
C ILE A 56 14.40 10.92 11.60
N LEU A 57 13.32 10.32 11.12
CA LEU A 57 13.31 9.01 10.48
C LEU A 57 13.36 9.14 8.95
N PRO A 58 14.16 8.34 8.24
CA PRO A 58 14.12 8.27 6.79
C PRO A 58 12.75 7.77 6.29
N SER A 59 12.24 8.37 5.22
CA SER A 59 11.02 7.89 4.56
C SER A 59 11.14 7.89 3.04
N LYS A 60 10.34 7.04 2.39
CA LYS A 60 10.12 7.04 0.94
C LYS A 60 8.66 7.26 0.61
N VAL A 61 8.38 8.01 -0.45
CA VAL A 61 7.04 8.30 -0.95
C VAL A 61 6.93 7.82 -2.39
N PHE A 62 5.94 6.97 -2.63
CA PHE A 62 5.57 6.44 -3.93
C PHE A 62 4.30 7.14 -4.35
N THR A 63 4.29 7.80 -5.52
CA THR A 63 3.13 8.56 -6.00
C THR A 63 2.72 8.09 -7.39
N SER A 64 1.47 7.71 -7.55
CA SER A 64 0.85 7.36 -8.85
C SER A 64 -0.36 8.27 -9.10
N LEU A 65 -0.59 8.64 -10.36
CA LEU A 65 -1.62 9.59 -10.78
C LEU A 65 -2.54 8.93 -11.80
N PHE A 66 -3.86 9.12 -11.65
CA PHE A 66 -4.83 8.63 -12.64
C PHE A 66 -6.15 9.39 -12.53
N GLY A 67 -6.69 9.88 -13.66
CA GLY A 67 -8.01 10.50 -13.73
C GLY A 67 -8.21 11.66 -12.74
N GLY A 68 -7.18 12.49 -12.53
CA GLY A 68 -7.21 13.58 -11.53
C GLY A 68 -7.09 13.13 -10.08
N SER A 69 -7.01 11.83 -9.81
CA SER A 69 -6.75 11.25 -8.50
C SER A 69 -5.25 11.02 -8.27
N THR A 70 -4.84 11.07 -7.01
CA THR A 70 -3.47 10.81 -6.56
C THR A 70 -3.47 9.65 -5.57
N TYR A 71 -2.56 8.71 -5.76
CA TYR A 71 -2.37 7.53 -4.92
C TYR A 71 -0.97 7.55 -4.34
N LYS A 72 -0.85 7.62 -3.03
CA LYS A 72 0.43 7.70 -2.32
C LYS A 72 0.62 6.53 -1.39
N VAL A 73 1.86 6.03 -1.34
CA VAL A 73 2.35 5.17 -0.26
C VAL A 73 3.55 5.85 0.36
N THR A 74 3.53 6.06 1.67
CA THR A 74 4.63 6.60 2.45
C THR A 74 5.12 5.49 3.37
N VAL A 75 6.41 5.17 3.28
CA VAL A 75 7.07 4.18 4.12
C VAL A 75 8.06 4.89 5.03
N ILE A 76 7.89 4.76 6.33
CA ILE A 76 8.71 5.42 7.35
C ILE A 76 9.53 4.34 8.06
N HIS A 77 10.86 4.51 8.08
CA HIS A 77 11.78 3.54 8.65
C HIS A 77 11.96 3.75 10.15
N TYR A 78 11.56 2.76 10.94
CA TYR A 78 11.76 2.69 12.39
C TYR A 78 12.91 1.74 12.76
N THR A 79 13.77 1.37 11.81
CA THR A 79 14.94 0.52 12.09
C THR A 79 15.85 1.15 13.14
N GLY A 80 16.20 0.37 14.16
CA GLY A 80 17.01 0.83 15.30
C GLY A 80 16.26 1.69 16.32
N ILE A 81 14.95 1.89 16.15
CA ILE A 81 14.10 2.58 17.12
C ILE A 81 13.63 1.59 18.19
N GLY A 82 13.64 2.03 19.46
CA GLY A 82 13.25 1.19 20.58
C GLY A 82 11.78 0.77 20.54
N PRO A 83 11.41 -0.37 21.16
CA PRO A 83 10.07 -0.96 21.06
C PRO A 83 8.96 -0.05 21.58
N GLN A 84 9.22 0.76 22.60
CA GLN A 84 8.24 1.71 23.15
C GLN A 84 7.88 2.82 22.15
N GLU A 85 8.88 3.36 21.46
CA GLU A 85 8.68 4.39 20.44
C GLU A 85 8.01 3.80 19.19
N TYR A 86 8.39 2.59 18.77
CA TYR A 86 7.73 1.90 17.67
C TYR A 86 6.26 1.58 17.99
N ALA A 87 5.95 1.19 19.22
CA ALA A 87 4.57 0.94 19.65
C ALA A 87 3.69 2.22 19.59
N ALA A 88 4.29 3.40 19.76
CA ALA A 88 3.59 4.69 19.64
C ALA A 88 3.42 5.16 18.18
N ALA A 89 4.07 4.50 17.21
CA ALA A 89 4.15 4.96 15.82
C ALA A 89 2.78 5.06 15.14
N LEU A 90 1.85 4.14 15.46
CA LEU A 90 0.51 4.15 14.86
C LEU A 90 -0.25 5.42 15.24
N GLU A 91 -0.41 5.67 16.54
CA GLU A 91 -1.18 6.82 17.04
C GLU A 91 -0.50 8.14 16.68
N HIS A 92 0.84 8.20 16.70
CA HIS A 92 1.56 9.38 16.23
C HIS A 92 1.39 9.62 14.72
N GLY A 93 1.40 8.56 13.92
CA GLY A 93 1.11 8.61 12.48
C GLY A 93 -0.29 9.13 12.18
N VAL A 94 -1.29 8.63 12.91
CA VAL A 94 -2.69 9.08 12.83
C VAL A 94 -2.81 10.54 13.22
N ALA A 95 -2.21 10.95 14.34
CA ALA A 95 -2.21 12.35 14.78
C ALA A 95 -1.54 13.26 13.74
N SER A 96 -0.41 12.84 13.17
CA SER A 96 0.29 13.57 12.10
C SER A 96 -0.60 13.74 10.86
N VAL A 97 -1.33 12.70 10.46
CA VAL A 97 -2.29 12.77 9.35
C VAL A 97 -3.40 13.78 9.66
N LYS A 98 -3.92 13.83 10.88
CA LYS A 98 -5.01 14.74 11.29
C LYS A 98 -4.59 16.21 11.46
N GLN A 99 -3.30 16.53 11.44
CA GLN A 99 -2.83 17.93 11.51
C GLN A 99 -3.04 18.71 10.21
N ARG A 100 -3.54 18.07 9.15
CA ARG A 100 -3.86 18.70 7.86
C ARG A 100 -5.16 19.51 7.90
N ASP A 101 -5.32 20.40 6.91
CA ASP A 101 -6.62 21.01 6.62
C ASP A 101 -7.61 20.00 6.02
N GLY A 102 -8.90 20.18 6.32
CA GLY A 102 -9.98 19.31 5.86
C GLY A 102 -10.82 18.79 7.01
N GLU A 103 -12.02 18.32 6.70
CA GLU A 103 -12.94 17.75 7.67
C GLU A 103 -12.75 16.23 7.74
N LEU A 104 -12.46 15.69 8.92
CA LEU A 104 -12.47 14.24 9.17
C LEU A 104 -13.91 13.74 9.16
N THR A 105 -14.25 12.95 8.15
CA THR A 105 -15.63 12.44 7.95
C THR A 105 -15.81 11.02 8.49
N SER A 106 -14.74 10.25 8.62
CA SER A 106 -14.77 8.90 9.20
C SER A 106 -13.41 8.51 9.76
N GLU A 107 -13.45 7.75 10.86
CA GLU A 107 -12.29 7.11 11.47
C GLU A 107 -12.70 5.72 11.97
N ASN A 108 -11.96 4.68 11.58
CA ASN A 108 -12.25 3.31 11.97
C ASN A 108 -10.97 2.53 12.27
N ASP A 109 -11.00 1.72 13.31
CA ASP A 109 -10.01 0.66 13.49
C ASP A 109 -10.20 -0.45 12.46
N ALA A 110 -9.09 -0.98 11.95
CA ALA A 110 -9.04 -2.03 10.96
C ALA A 110 -7.86 -2.96 11.19
N SER A 111 -7.86 -4.10 10.50
CA SER A 111 -6.77 -5.06 10.52
C SER A 111 -6.43 -5.46 9.10
N TYR A 112 -5.28 -5.01 8.60
CA TYR A 112 -4.79 -5.37 7.27
C TYR A 112 -3.80 -6.51 7.43
N GLU A 113 -4.16 -7.70 6.96
CA GLU A 113 -3.34 -8.91 7.13
C GLU A 113 -3.01 -9.22 8.61
N GLY A 114 -3.87 -8.84 9.56
CA GLY A 114 -3.58 -9.00 10.99
C GLY A 114 -2.74 -7.86 11.60
N MET A 115 -2.41 -6.82 10.83
CA MET A 115 -1.66 -5.66 11.28
C MET A 115 -2.59 -4.54 11.72
N ASP A 116 -2.25 -3.91 12.84
CA ASP A 116 -3.06 -2.85 13.43
C ASP A 116 -3.08 -1.65 12.48
N THR A 117 -4.28 -1.22 12.09
CA THR A 117 -4.49 -0.21 11.06
C THR A 117 -5.55 0.78 11.48
N ARG A 118 -5.30 2.07 11.28
CA ARG A 118 -6.31 3.12 11.41
C ARG A 118 -6.70 3.63 10.02
N MET A 119 -7.97 3.52 9.68
CA MET A 119 -8.55 4.06 8.45
C MET A 119 -9.19 5.41 8.72
N LEU A 120 -8.86 6.41 7.90
CA LEU A 120 -9.36 7.77 7.99
C LEU A 120 -9.95 8.19 6.65
N GLN A 121 -11.00 9.01 6.69
CA GLN A 121 -11.55 9.66 5.51
C GLN A 121 -11.70 11.16 5.75
N PHE A 122 -11.39 11.95 4.74
CA PHE A 122 -11.47 13.41 4.81
C PHE A 122 -12.19 13.98 3.61
N THR A 123 -12.95 15.05 3.83
CA THR A 123 -13.31 16.02 2.80
C THR A 123 -12.33 17.19 2.88
N ASN A 124 -11.57 17.41 1.83
CA ASN A 124 -10.53 18.44 1.79
C ASN A 124 -11.12 19.82 1.40
N PRO A 125 -10.39 20.93 1.64
CA PRO A 125 -10.86 22.27 1.27
C PRO A 125 -11.16 22.47 -0.22
N ASP A 126 -10.46 21.74 -1.10
CA ASP A 126 -10.69 21.71 -2.55
C ASP A 126 -11.81 20.74 -2.98
N ARG A 127 -12.60 20.24 -2.01
CA ARG A 127 -13.69 19.25 -2.16
C ARG A 127 -13.26 17.86 -2.61
N THR A 128 -11.97 17.62 -2.82
CA THR A 128 -11.49 16.25 -3.04
C THR A 128 -11.67 15.42 -1.76
N ARG A 129 -11.78 14.09 -1.92
CA ARG A 129 -11.90 13.16 -0.80
C ARG A 129 -10.61 12.35 -0.64
N SER A 130 -10.09 12.30 0.58
CA SER A 130 -8.92 11.49 0.92
C SER A 130 -9.33 10.26 1.72
N PHE A 131 -8.82 9.10 1.33
CA PHE A 131 -8.97 7.82 2.05
C PHE A 131 -7.58 7.38 2.46
N VAL A 132 -7.31 7.37 3.76
CA VAL A 132 -5.98 7.14 4.33
C VAL A 132 -5.99 5.88 5.19
N ALA A 133 -5.01 5.00 5.03
CA ALA A 133 -4.76 3.93 6.00
C ALA A 133 -3.35 4.10 6.58
N VAL A 134 -3.27 4.10 7.91
CA VAL A 134 -2.01 4.08 8.67
C VAL A 134 -1.89 2.68 9.27
N THR A 135 -0.90 1.91 8.83
CA THR A 135 -0.71 0.52 9.27
C THR A 135 0.64 0.35 9.97
N LEU A 136 0.58 -0.24 11.16
CA LEU A 136 1.74 -0.62 11.95
C LEU A 136 1.87 -2.16 11.98
N PRO A 137 2.83 -2.74 11.27
CA PRO A 137 3.14 -4.15 11.40
C PRO A 137 3.59 -4.51 12.82
N PRO A 138 3.20 -5.70 13.32
CA PRO A 138 3.61 -6.14 14.64
C PRO A 138 5.12 -6.37 14.69
N THR A 139 5.72 -6.26 15.87
CA THR A 139 7.18 -6.41 16.07
C THR A 139 7.71 -7.76 15.58
N VAL A 140 6.93 -8.84 15.75
CA VAL A 140 7.24 -10.19 15.25
C VAL A 140 7.40 -10.27 13.72
N SER A 141 6.98 -9.24 12.98
CA SER A 141 7.19 -9.16 11.52
C SER A 141 8.58 -8.73 11.10
N ASN A 142 9.36 -8.14 12.02
CA ASN A 142 10.68 -7.57 11.72
C ASN A 142 10.65 -6.59 10.53
N LEU A 143 9.51 -5.96 10.26
CA LEU A 143 9.40 -4.93 9.21
C LEU A 143 9.95 -3.59 9.68
N GLU A 144 9.80 -3.25 10.96
CA GLU A 144 10.30 -2.00 11.56
C GLU A 144 9.95 -0.75 10.71
N ARG A 145 8.71 -0.69 10.22
CA ARG A 145 8.24 0.35 9.31
C ARG A 145 6.81 0.75 9.65
N LEU A 146 6.50 2.04 9.51
CA LEU A 146 5.12 2.52 9.49
C LEU A 146 4.72 2.80 8.04
N TYR A 147 3.56 2.32 7.62
CA TYR A 147 3.02 2.54 6.28
C TYR A 147 1.83 3.49 6.35
N ILE A 148 1.86 4.55 5.54
CA ILE A 148 0.72 5.46 5.37
C ILE A 148 0.38 5.50 3.90
N ILE A 149 -0.82 5.07 3.53
CA ILE A 149 -1.30 5.18 2.15
C ILE A 149 -2.44 6.17 2.07
N GLU A 150 -2.51 6.93 0.98
CA GLU A 150 -3.57 7.90 0.75
C GLU A 150 -4.02 7.86 -0.72
N GLY A 151 -5.29 7.54 -0.93
CA GLY A 151 -5.97 7.83 -2.19
C GLY A 151 -6.71 9.15 -2.05
N ARG A 152 -6.43 10.12 -2.92
CA ARG A 152 -7.14 11.40 -2.99
C ARG A 152 -7.83 11.50 -4.35
N SER A 153 -9.15 11.57 -4.36
CA SER A 153 -9.95 11.65 -5.60
C SER A 153 -10.78 12.93 -5.65
N PRO A 154 -11.11 13.44 -6.84
CA PRO A 154 -12.15 14.44 -7.02
C PRO A 154 -13.49 14.04 -6.36
N GLU A 155 -14.34 15.04 -6.12
CA GLU A 155 -15.66 14.85 -5.53
C GLU A 155 -16.59 14.01 -6.41
N ASP A 156 -16.48 14.17 -7.73
CA ASP A 156 -17.29 13.50 -8.75
C ASP A 156 -16.71 12.15 -9.23
N ALA A 157 -15.47 11.84 -8.85
CA ALA A 157 -14.83 10.55 -9.12
C ALA A 157 -15.33 9.45 -8.16
N PRO A 158 -15.12 8.16 -8.44
CA PRO A 158 -15.31 7.11 -7.45
C PRO A 158 -14.34 7.29 -6.25
N PRO A 159 -14.79 7.07 -5.01
CA PRO A 159 -13.90 7.09 -3.85
C PRO A 159 -12.80 6.00 -3.97
N PRO A 160 -11.55 6.28 -3.56
CA PRO A 160 -10.43 5.36 -3.69
C PRO A 160 -10.40 4.28 -2.58
N GLY A 161 -11.56 3.78 -2.15
CA GLY A 161 -11.67 2.81 -1.05
C GLY A 161 -11.04 1.45 -1.35
N LEU A 162 -11.01 1.02 -2.62
CA LEU A 162 -10.31 -0.20 -3.03
C LEU A 162 -8.78 -0.04 -2.92
N PHE A 163 -8.25 1.12 -3.29
CA PHE A 163 -6.83 1.43 -3.10
C PHE A 163 -6.45 1.35 -1.61
N GLN A 164 -7.25 2.01 -0.75
CA GLN A 164 -7.03 2.03 0.69
C GLN A 164 -6.96 0.62 1.31
N GLN A 165 -7.67 -0.37 0.76
CA GLN A 165 -7.68 -1.75 1.27
C GLN A 165 -6.71 -2.69 0.54
N SER A 166 -6.00 -2.21 -0.48
CA SER A 166 -5.16 -3.06 -1.33
C SER A 166 -3.74 -3.29 -0.78
N LEU A 167 -3.37 -2.62 0.31
CA LEU A 167 -2.05 -2.74 0.90
C LEU A 167 -1.86 -4.13 1.50
N SER A 168 -0.77 -4.78 1.10
CA SER A 168 -0.29 -6.03 1.67
C SER A 168 1.21 -5.97 1.91
N PHE A 169 1.70 -6.89 2.73
CA PHE A 169 3.06 -6.84 3.25
C PHE A 169 3.83 -8.08 2.84
N ARG A 170 5.15 -7.97 2.77
CA ARG A 170 6.04 -9.04 2.29
C ARG A 170 7.20 -9.27 3.24
N ASP A 171 7.62 -10.51 3.38
CA ASP A 171 8.85 -10.86 4.09
C ASP A 171 10.10 -10.61 3.21
N ALA A 172 11.30 -10.85 3.74
CA ALA A 172 12.56 -10.52 3.05
C ALA A 172 12.74 -11.31 1.75
N ASP A 173 12.09 -12.46 1.64
CA ASP A 173 12.12 -13.34 0.47
C ASP A 173 10.90 -13.11 -0.45
N GLY A 174 10.04 -12.15 -0.14
CA GLY A 174 8.88 -11.77 -0.96
C GLY A 174 7.62 -12.57 -0.69
N VAL A 175 7.54 -13.28 0.44
CA VAL A 175 6.32 -14.01 0.81
C VAL A 175 5.39 -13.11 1.61
N ARG A 176 4.09 -13.18 1.29
CA ARG A 176 3.06 -12.38 1.96
C ARG A 176 3.08 -12.60 3.48
N LEU A 177 2.97 -11.49 4.21
CA LEU A 177 2.90 -11.48 5.66
C LEU A 177 1.45 -11.31 6.10
N ARG A 178 0.96 -12.32 6.82
CA ARG A 178 -0.34 -12.31 7.49
C ARG A 178 -0.17 -12.78 8.92
N TYR A 179 -0.92 -12.20 9.84
CA TYR A 179 -0.86 -12.49 11.26
C TYR A 179 -2.24 -12.86 11.82
N GLY A 180 -2.24 -13.86 12.70
CA GLY A 180 -3.34 -14.14 13.61
C GLY A 180 -3.01 -13.59 15.00
N THR A 181 -4.01 -13.59 15.88
CA THR A 181 -3.87 -13.23 17.28
C THR A 181 -4.39 -14.39 18.12
N ASP A 182 -3.60 -14.88 19.07
CA ASP A 182 -4.05 -15.93 19.99
C ASP A 182 -4.95 -15.37 21.12
N ILE A 183 -5.43 -16.25 22.01
CA ILE A 183 -6.30 -15.88 23.13
C ILE A 183 -5.64 -14.93 24.14
N ASP A 184 -4.31 -14.92 24.20
CA ASP A 184 -3.51 -14.08 25.08
C ASP A 184 -3.14 -12.74 24.41
N GLY A 185 -3.54 -12.54 23.16
CA GLY A 185 -3.26 -11.32 22.39
C GLY A 185 -1.94 -11.34 21.62
N ASN A 186 -1.20 -12.46 21.61
CA ASN A 186 0.08 -12.54 20.91
C ASN A 186 -0.14 -12.73 19.40
N LYS A 187 0.65 -12.01 18.60
CA LYS A 187 0.63 -12.12 17.14
C LYS A 187 1.47 -13.32 16.70
N PHE A 188 0.91 -14.17 15.84
CA PHE A 188 1.64 -15.27 15.19
C PHE A 188 1.49 -15.20 13.68
N ARG A 189 2.54 -15.56 12.95
CA ARG A 189 2.54 -15.52 11.48
C ARG A 189 1.70 -16.66 10.91
N ILE A 190 0.79 -16.33 10.00
CA ILE A 190 0.03 -17.28 9.19
C ILE A 190 0.80 -17.51 7.87
N ILE A 191 1.15 -18.76 7.57
CA ILE A 191 1.91 -19.12 6.35
C ILE A 191 1.08 -20.10 5.52
N GLY A 192 0.53 -19.62 4.41
CA GLY A 192 -0.24 -20.41 3.43
C GLY A 192 -1.62 -20.86 3.90
N ASP A 193 -2.41 -21.38 2.95
CA ASP A 193 -3.66 -22.13 3.20
C ASP A 193 -3.38 -23.58 3.67
N THR A 194 -2.13 -23.90 3.98
CA THR A 194 -1.65 -25.24 4.30
C THR A 194 -1.94 -25.59 5.74
N CYS A 195 -3.22 -25.85 6.03
CA CYS A 195 -3.67 -26.51 7.24
C CYS A 195 -2.79 -27.73 7.55
N GLY A 196 -2.20 -27.79 8.74
CA GLY A 196 -1.55 -28.99 9.27
C GLY A 196 -0.19 -29.37 8.69
N TYR A 197 0.46 -28.52 7.87
CA TYR A 197 1.81 -28.81 7.39
C TYR A 197 2.88 -28.13 8.26
N PRO A 198 3.93 -28.85 8.69
CA PRO A 198 5.10 -28.22 9.27
C PRO A 198 5.78 -27.37 8.20
N TYR A 199 6.07 -26.11 8.53
CA TYR A 199 6.90 -25.27 7.68
C TYR A 199 8.27 -25.08 8.33
N ARG A 200 9.29 -25.08 7.48
CA ARG A 200 10.68 -24.80 7.86
C ARG A 200 11.20 -23.72 6.94
N ARG A 201 11.26 -22.50 7.46
CA ARG A 201 11.87 -21.36 6.77
C ARG A 201 13.06 -20.88 7.58
N LYS A 202 14.02 -20.23 6.94
CA LYS A 202 15.26 -19.75 7.53
C LYS A 202 15.03 -18.94 8.83
N GLY A 203 15.14 -19.60 9.98
CA GLY A 203 14.93 -19.01 11.31
C GLY A 203 13.51 -19.14 11.89
N GLU A 204 12.56 -19.73 11.17
CA GLU A 204 11.18 -19.93 11.59
C GLU A 204 10.80 -21.41 11.39
N GLU A 205 10.53 -22.11 12.49
CA GLU A 205 9.97 -23.46 12.48
C GLU A 205 8.59 -23.43 13.15
N GLY A 206 7.58 -24.03 12.52
CA GLY A 206 6.25 -24.04 13.10
C GLY A 206 5.27 -24.96 12.37
N ILE A 207 4.09 -25.13 12.96
CA ILE A 207 2.95 -25.82 12.37
C ILE A 207 1.89 -24.76 12.11
N VAL A 208 1.28 -24.79 10.92
CA VAL A 208 0.12 -23.95 10.62
C VAL A 208 -1.06 -24.46 11.46
N LEU A 209 -1.42 -23.71 12.51
CA LEU A 209 -2.59 -24.00 13.33
C LEU A 209 -3.85 -23.57 12.60
N CYS A 210 -4.82 -24.49 12.50
CA CYS A 210 -6.15 -24.19 11.98
C CYS A 210 -6.99 -23.56 13.10
N ASP A 211 -7.69 -22.48 12.80
CA ASP A 211 -8.89 -22.13 13.57
C ASP A 211 -10.02 -23.10 13.15
N PHE A 212 -10.70 -23.71 14.12
CA PHE A 212 -11.87 -24.57 13.94
C PHE A 212 -13.17 -23.79 14.07
#